data_AF-A0ABD5WFA3-F1
#
_entry.id   AF-A0ABD5WFA3-F1
#
_cell.length_a   1.000
_cell.length_b   1.000
_cell.length_c   1.000
_cell.angle_alpha   90.00
_cell.angle_beta   90.00
_cell.angle_gamma   90.00
#
_symmetry.space_group_name_H-M   'P 1'
#
loop_
_entity.id
_entity.type
_entity.pdbx_description
1 polymer ?
#
loop_
_entity_poly.entity_id
_entity_poly.type
_entity_poly.pdbx_seq_one_letter_code
_entity_poly.pdbx_strand_id
1 'polypeptide(L)'
;MSGAVSRYHGRLEQLYDVADRLRRVQIENKDAVEVIERHEDEDALFYCDPPYPHEVRGDTNSYGHEMTDEDHRELAETLRNCEGKVAVSGYCCDLYEEIFEDYGWNRVDAESKTMHTTKDERQESLWLNYEPPNRNVEPGVDVDEIDNQQQTLVDATDE
;
A
#
# COMPACT_ATOMS: atom_id res chain seq x y z
N MET A 1 11.03 -18.84 28.94
CA MET A 1 10.96 -19.37 27.55
C MET A 1 11.85 -18.52 26.66
N SER A 2 12.51 -19.10 25.66
CA SER A 2 13.26 -18.32 24.66
C SER A 2 12.31 -17.38 23.91
N GLY A 3 12.72 -16.13 23.66
CA GLY A 3 11.91 -15.15 22.92
C GLY A 3 11.52 -15.62 21.51
N ALA A 4 12.31 -16.52 20.91
CA ALA A 4 11.99 -17.13 19.61
C ALA A 4 10.76 -18.06 19.69
N VAL A 5 10.64 -18.83 20.78
CA VAL A 5 9.52 -19.75 21.02
C VAL A 5 8.24 -18.96 21.30
N SER A 6 8.34 -17.88 22.08
CA SER A 6 7.20 -16.99 22.36
C SER A 6 6.62 -16.33 21.10
N ARG A 7 7.48 -15.83 20.18
CA ARG A 7 7.02 -15.27 18.89
C ARG A 7 6.42 -16.32 17.98
N TYR A 8 6.91 -17.56 18.04
CA TYR A 8 6.34 -18.66 17.25
C TYR A 8 4.92 -19.01 17.72
N HIS A 9 4.68 -19.08 19.03
CA HIS A 9 3.34 -19.32 19.57
C HIS A 9 2.37 -18.19 19.25
N GLY A 10 2.76 -16.93 19.37
CA GLY A 10 1.89 -15.81 18.99
C GLY A 10 1.47 -15.83 17.51
N ARG A 11 2.33 -16.32 16.61
CA ARG A 11 1.98 -16.50 15.18
C ARG A 11 0.97 -17.61 14.93
N LEU A 12 0.95 -18.65 15.77
CA LEU A 12 -0.04 -19.72 15.67
C LEU A 12 -1.42 -19.22 16.09
N GLU A 13 -1.47 -18.35 17.10
CA GLU A 13 -2.73 -17.73 17.55
C GLU A 13 -3.30 -16.82 16.46
N GLN A 14 -2.46 -16.00 15.82
CA GLN A 14 -2.84 -15.11 14.72
C GLN A 14 -3.26 -15.84 13.43
N LEU A 15 -2.98 -17.14 13.30
CA LEU A 15 -3.25 -17.89 12.07
C LEU A 15 -4.75 -17.93 11.76
N TYR A 16 -5.60 -18.02 12.79
CA TYR A 16 -7.05 -18.04 12.61
C TYR A 16 -7.57 -16.67 12.16
N ASP A 17 -7.06 -15.58 12.74
CA ASP A 17 -7.43 -14.22 12.32
C ASP A 17 -7.03 -13.94 10.87
N VAL A 18 -5.82 -14.39 10.47
CA VAL A 18 -5.35 -14.30 9.08
C VAL A 18 -6.22 -15.15 8.15
N ALA A 19 -6.53 -16.38 8.54
CA ALA A 19 -7.39 -17.27 7.74
C ALA A 19 -8.78 -16.64 7.54
N ASP A 20 -9.35 -16.04 8.58
CA ASP A 20 -10.66 -15.39 8.54
C ASP A 20 -10.65 -14.16 7.64
N ARG A 21 -9.61 -13.31 7.71
CA ARG A 21 -9.41 -12.16 6.83
C ARG A 21 -9.25 -12.57 5.36
N LEU A 22 -8.62 -13.70 5.08
CA LEU A 22 -8.37 -14.18 3.72
C LEU A 22 -9.54 -14.97 3.11
N ARG A 23 -10.62 -15.25 3.85
CA ARG A 23 -11.75 -16.08 3.35
C ARG A 23 -12.39 -15.57 2.05
N ARG A 24 -12.31 -14.27 1.77
CA ARG A 24 -12.88 -13.63 0.57
C ARG A 24 -11.80 -13.04 -0.35
N VAL A 25 -10.54 -13.41 -0.14
CA VAL A 25 -9.41 -12.91 -0.92
C VAL A 25 -9.04 -13.94 -1.99
N GLN A 26 -8.89 -13.46 -3.22
CA GLN A 26 -8.26 -14.24 -4.29
C GLN A 26 -6.76 -13.94 -4.28
N ILE A 27 -5.94 -14.99 -4.37
CA ILE A 27 -4.48 -14.86 -4.41
C ILE A 27 -4.01 -15.34 -5.79
N GLU A 28 -3.41 -14.43 -6.54
CA GLU A 28 -2.92 -14.69 -7.88
C GLU A 28 -1.40 -14.47 -7.93
N ASN A 29 -0.69 -15.31 -8.69
CA ASN A 29 0.71 -15.10 -9.02
C ASN A 29 0.81 -14.90 -10.52
N LYS A 30 0.67 -13.64 -10.92
CA LYS A 30 0.53 -13.18 -12.30
C LYS A 30 1.22 -11.83 -12.47
N ASP A 31 1.39 -11.43 -13.72
CA ASP A 31 1.83 -10.08 -14.04
C ASP A 31 0.82 -9.06 -13.52
N ALA A 32 1.30 -7.93 -13.00
CA ALA A 32 0.43 -6.93 -12.38
C ALA A 32 -0.54 -6.30 -13.39
N VAL A 33 -0.08 -6.03 -14.62
CA VAL A 33 -0.91 -5.46 -15.69
C VAL A 33 -2.04 -6.44 -16.03
N GLU A 34 -1.73 -7.74 -16.19
CA GLU A 34 -2.74 -8.79 -16.45
C GLU A 34 -3.82 -8.86 -15.35
N VAL A 35 -3.42 -8.66 -14.08
CA VAL A 35 -4.36 -8.68 -12.94
C VAL A 35 -5.22 -7.41 -12.92
N ILE A 36 -4.61 -6.25 -13.13
CA ILE A 36 -5.33 -4.96 -13.15
C ILE A 36 -6.38 -4.96 -14.26
N GLU A 37 -5.99 -5.30 -15.50
CA GLU A 37 -6.91 -5.33 -16.64
C GLU A 37 -8.08 -6.32 -16.45
N ARG A 38 -7.85 -7.43 -15.73
CA ARG A 38 -8.90 -8.43 -15.49
C ARG A 38 -9.94 -7.96 -14.48
N HIS A 39 -9.52 -7.22 -13.46
CA HIS A 39 -10.36 -6.78 -12.34
C HIS A 39 -10.73 -5.30 -12.43
N GLU A 40 -10.47 -4.67 -13.57
CA GLU A 40 -10.83 -3.29 -13.87
C GLU A 40 -12.37 -3.15 -13.85
N ASP A 41 -12.83 -2.24 -12.99
CA ASP A 41 -14.24 -1.98 -12.72
C ASP A 41 -14.36 -0.58 -12.07
N GLU A 42 -15.46 0.14 -12.32
CA GLU A 42 -15.70 1.48 -11.76
C GLU A 42 -15.77 1.49 -10.22
N ASP A 43 -16.20 0.38 -9.61
CA ASP A 43 -16.28 0.23 -8.15
C ASP A 43 -14.98 -0.32 -7.54
N ALA A 44 -13.97 -0.65 -8.35
CA ALA A 44 -12.71 -1.20 -7.86
C ALA A 44 -11.80 -0.13 -7.23
N LEU A 45 -10.98 -0.57 -6.27
CA LEU A 45 -9.85 0.18 -5.72
C LEU A 45 -8.57 -0.63 -5.89
N PHE A 46 -7.62 -0.10 -6.67
CA PHE A 46 -6.29 -0.64 -6.82
C PHE A 46 -5.31 0.06 -5.88
N TYR A 47 -4.64 -0.73 -5.03
CA TYR A 47 -3.48 -0.27 -4.26
C TYR A 47 -2.23 -0.97 -4.79
N CYS A 48 -1.28 -0.19 -5.30
CA CYS A 48 -0.07 -0.68 -5.94
C CYS A 48 1.16 -0.23 -5.17
N ASP A 49 2.01 -1.18 -4.79
CA ASP A 49 3.30 -0.94 -4.14
C ASP A 49 4.43 -1.56 -4.99
N PRO A 50 4.74 -0.97 -6.16
CA PRO A 50 5.73 -1.54 -7.06
C PRO A 50 7.14 -1.47 -6.43
N PRO A 51 8.08 -2.35 -6.84
CA PRO A 51 9.48 -2.15 -6.54
C PRO A 51 9.94 -0.77 -7.01
N TYR A 52 10.10 0.19 -6.10
CA TYR A 52 10.65 1.53 -6.34
C TYR A 52 11.85 1.58 -7.30
N PRO A 53 11.98 2.68 -8.07
CA PRO A 53 13.07 2.86 -9.02
C PRO A 53 14.46 2.72 -8.40
N HIS A 54 15.42 2.31 -9.22
CA HIS A 54 16.81 2.08 -8.81
C HIS A 54 17.50 3.34 -8.30
N GLU A 55 17.17 4.50 -8.86
CA GLU A 55 17.84 5.78 -8.55
C GLU A 55 17.57 6.27 -7.12
N VAL A 56 16.46 5.85 -6.50
CA VAL A 56 16.08 6.22 -5.13
C VAL A 56 16.51 5.19 -4.09
N ARG A 57 17.29 4.16 -4.48
CA ARG A 57 17.70 3.04 -3.63
C ARG A 57 19.21 3.01 -3.43
N GLY A 58 19.61 2.74 -2.18
CA GLY A 58 21.02 2.55 -1.81
C GLY A 58 21.57 1.14 -2.08
N ASP A 59 20.73 0.19 -2.53
CA ASP A 59 21.14 -1.21 -2.72
C ASP A 59 20.37 -1.86 -3.90
N THR A 60 21.10 -2.33 -4.92
CA THR A 60 20.60 -2.80 -6.22
C THR A 60 20.15 -4.27 -6.25
N ASN A 61 19.81 -4.86 -5.10
CA ASN A 61 19.45 -6.29 -5.03
C ASN A 61 18.37 -6.57 -3.97
N SER A 62 17.52 -5.57 -3.69
CA SER A 62 16.56 -5.62 -2.59
C SER A 62 15.29 -6.40 -2.92
N TYR A 63 15.01 -6.67 -4.21
CA TYR A 63 13.80 -7.35 -4.68
C TYR A 63 14.15 -8.56 -5.52
N GLY A 64 13.36 -9.63 -5.42
CA GLY A 64 13.54 -10.84 -6.22
C GLY A 64 13.22 -10.66 -7.71
N HIS A 65 12.43 -9.63 -8.04
CA HIS A 65 12.08 -9.19 -9.38
C HIS A 65 12.13 -7.65 -9.38
N GLU A 66 12.95 -7.08 -10.25
CA GLU A 66 13.15 -5.63 -10.36
C GLU A 66 12.32 -5.06 -11.51
N MET A 67 11.95 -3.79 -11.40
CA MET A 67 11.27 -3.04 -12.45
C MET A 67 12.25 -2.03 -13.05
N THR A 68 12.27 -1.97 -14.38
CA THR A 68 12.91 -0.90 -15.13
C THR A 68 12.01 0.34 -15.14
N ASP A 69 12.58 1.50 -15.49
CA ASP A 69 11.79 2.72 -15.67
C ASP A 69 10.72 2.56 -16.76
N GLU A 70 10.95 1.69 -17.74
CA GLU A 70 9.95 1.37 -18.78
C GLU A 70 8.80 0.55 -18.20
N ASP A 71 9.10 -0.45 -17.36
CA ASP A 71 8.05 -1.23 -16.68
C ASP A 71 7.20 -0.33 -15.77
N HIS A 72 7.80 0.68 -15.15
CA HIS A 72 7.07 1.70 -14.39
C HIS A 72 6.15 2.55 -15.29
N ARG A 73 6.61 2.92 -16.49
CA ARG A 73 5.79 3.66 -17.47
C ARG A 73 4.63 2.82 -17.98
N GLU A 74 4.85 1.55 -18.30
CA GLU A 74 3.80 0.60 -18.73
C GLU A 74 2.74 0.38 -17.65
N LEU A 75 3.18 0.17 -16.41
CA LEU A 75 2.26 0.07 -15.27
C LEU A 75 1.45 1.36 -15.10
N ALA A 76 2.11 2.53 -15.12
CA ALA A 76 1.42 3.80 -14.98
C ALA A 76 0.42 4.06 -16.12
N GLU A 77 0.74 3.69 -17.36
CA GLU A 77 -0.20 3.79 -18.47
C GLU A 77 -1.45 2.93 -18.23
N THR A 78 -1.27 1.69 -17.79
CA THR A 78 -2.39 0.80 -17.43
C THR A 78 -3.26 1.42 -16.33
N LEU A 79 -2.63 1.91 -15.26
CA LEU A 79 -3.34 2.49 -14.11
C LEU A 79 -4.07 3.78 -14.45
N ARG A 80 -3.51 4.63 -15.33
CA ARG A 80 -4.18 5.86 -15.79
C ARG A 80 -5.43 5.60 -16.64
N ASN A 81 -5.55 4.42 -17.22
CA ASN A 81 -6.70 4.02 -18.02
C ASN A 81 -7.81 3.33 -17.20
N CYS A 82 -7.60 3.08 -15.91
CA CYS A 82 -8.62 2.48 -15.04
C CYS A 82 -9.75 3.49 -14.74
N GLU A 83 -11.00 3.04 -14.80
CA GLU A 83 -12.20 3.80 -14.40
C GLU A 83 -12.33 3.84 -12.87
N GLY A 84 -11.87 2.79 -12.20
CA GLY A 84 -11.84 2.68 -10.73
C GLY A 84 -10.82 3.60 -10.05
N LYS A 85 -10.81 3.55 -8.73
CA LYS A 85 -9.86 4.31 -7.90
C LYS A 85 -8.50 3.62 -7.88
N VAL A 86 -7.44 4.42 -7.95
CA VAL A 86 -6.07 3.92 -7.92
C VAL A 86 -5.22 4.71 -6.92
N ALA A 87 -4.43 3.98 -6.13
CA ALA A 87 -3.44 4.49 -5.20
C ALA A 87 -2.10 3.79 -5.43
N VAL A 88 -1.03 4.55 -5.64
CA VAL A 88 0.34 4.03 -5.87
C VAL A 88 1.27 4.57 -4.80
N SER A 89 1.96 3.69 -4.06
CA SER A 89 3.01 4.08 -3.12
C SER A 89 4.38 4.11 -3.78
N GLY A 90 5.22 5.07 -3.37
CA GLY A 90 6.54 5.31 -3.95
C GLY A 90 7.42 6.20 -3.08
N TYR A 91 8.68 6.37 -3.50
CA TYR A 91 9.49 7.50 -3.06
C TYR A 91 9.34 8.64 -4.07
N CYS A 92 9.32 9.88 -3.60
CA CYS A 92 9.34 11.04 -4.48
C CYS A 92 10.57 10.99 -5.41
N CYS A 93 10.33 11.01 -6.73
CA CYS A 93 11.36 11.06 -7.76
C CYS A 93 10.82 11.63 -9.06
N ASP A 94 11.73 12.13 -9.90
CA ASP A 94 11.42 12.74 -11.20
C ASP A 94 10.56 11.83 -12.10
N LEU A 95 10.80 10.51 -12.08
CA LEU A 95 9.99 9.55 -12.84
C LEU A 95 8.53 9.54 -12.39
N TYR A 96 8.25 9.61 -11.09
CA TYR A 96 6.88 9.52 -10.57
C TYR A 96 6.14 10.85 -10.73
N GLU A 97 6.87 11.97 -10.70
CA GLU A 97 6.35 13.27 -11.13
C GLU A 97 5.90 13.21 -12.61
N GLU A 98 6.74 12.70 -13.51
CA GLU A 98 6.45 12.54 -14.95
C GLU A 98 5.23 11.66 -15.22
N ILE A 99 5.13 10.48 -14.58
CA ILE A 99 4.12 9.47 -14.97
C ILE A 99 2.78 9.64 -14.24
N PHE A 100 2.72 10.38 -13.12
CA PHE A 100 1.49 10.58 -12.35
C PHE A 100 1.10 12.06 -12.22
N GLU A 101 1.99 12.92 -11.73
CA GLU A 101 1.64 14.32 -11.42
C GLU A 101 1.35 15.15 -12.67
N ASP A 102 2.14 14.96 -13.73
CA ASP A 102 1.90 15.60 -15.04
C ASP A 102 0.55 15.19 -15.65
N TYR A 103 -0.04 14.07 -15.20
CA TYR A 103 -1.36 13.59 -15.58
C TYR A 103 -2.47 14.03 -14.61
N GLY A 104 -2.16 14.90 -13.64
CA GLY A 104 -3.13 15.48 -12.71
C GLY A 104 -3.45 14.62 -11.49
N TRP A 105 -2.62 13.62 -11.16
CA TRP A 105 -2.80 12.82 -9.95
C TRP A 105 -2.43 13.62 -8.70
N ASN A 106 -3.11 13.31 -7.60
CA ASN A 106 -2.87 13.94 -6.31
C ASN A 106 -1.73 13.24 -5.57
N ARG A 107 -0.74 13.99 -5.05
CA ARG A 107 0.32 13.45 -4.19
C ARG A 107 0.06 13.73 -2.71
N VAL A 108 0.22 12.71 -1.87
CA VAL A 108 0.20 12.81 -0.41
C VAL A 108 1.53 12.31 0.16
N ASP A 109 2.28 13.21 0.77
CA ASP A 109 3.60 12.91 1.33
C ASP A 109 3.53 12.50 2.80
N ALA A 110 4.25 11.45 3.17
CA ALA A 110 4.51 11.07 4.56
C ALA A 110 5.62 11.94 5.18
N GLU A 111 5.87 11.76 6.48
CA GLU A 111 7.02 12.38 7.14
C GLU A 111 8.34 11.80 6.60
N SER A 112 9.29 12.67 6.30
CA SER A 112 10.61 12.29 5.85
C SER A 112 11.36 11.50 6.92
N LYS A 113 11.97 10.38 6.52
CA LYS A 113 12.79 9.54 7.40
C LYS A 113 14.23 9.54 6.91
N THR A 114 15.16 9.77 7.82
CA THR A 114 16.59 9.61 7.54
C THR A 114 16.96 8.14 7.62
N MET A 115 17.53 7.58 6.56
CA MET A 115 18.07 6.22 6.62
C MET A 115 19.36 6.18 7.44
N HIS A 116 19.37 5.35 8.49
CA HIS A 116 20.54 5.20 9.36
C HIS A 116 21.81 4.72 8.64
N THR A 117 21.67 4.02 7.51
CA THR A 117 22.80 3.41 6.79
C THR A 117 23.47 4.37 5.80
N THR A 118 22.70 5.08 4.98
CA THR A 118 23.24 5.95 3.92
C THR A 118 23.19 7.44 4.28
N LYS A 119 22.47 7.81 5.35
CA LYS A 119 22.18 9.20 5.78
C LYS A 119 21.36 10.01 4.77
N ASP A 120 20.83 9.38 3.74
CA ASP A 120 19.91 10.02 2.81
C ASP A 120 18.53 10.18 3.47
N GLU A 121 17.87 11.29 3.19
CA GLU A 121 16.48 11.49 3.53
C GLU A 121 15.61 10.84 2.46
N ARG A 122 14.65 10.02 2.88
CA ARG A 122 13.62 9.49 2.00
C ARG A 122 12.26 9.94 2.47
N GLN A 123 11.46 10.39 1.52
CA GLN A 123 10.07 10.74 1.74
C GLN A 123 9.20 9.76 0.95
N GLU A 124 8.43 8.97 1.69
CA GLU A 124 7.40 8.12 1.10
C GLU A 124 6.21 8.98 0.69
N SER A 125 5.66 8.70 -0.48
CA SER A 125 4.58 9.46 -1.09
C SER A 125 3.55 8.50 -1.66
N LEU A 126 2.30 8.95 -1.71
CA LEU A 126 1.17 8.25 -2.30
C LEU A 126 0.58 9.08 -3.43
N TRP A 127 0.45 8.51 -4.62
CA TRP A 127 -0.20 9.14 -5.78
C TRP A 127 -1.59 8.55 -5.97
N LEU A 128 -2.59 9.42 -6.13
CA LEU A 128 -4.01 9.06 -6.20
C LEU A 128 -4.66 9.66 -7.46
N ASN A 129 -5.46 8.88 -8.18
CA ASN A 129 -6.30 9.39 -9.27
C ASN A 129 -7.63 10.03 -8.79
N TYR A 130 -7.82 10.11 -7.48
CA TYR A 130 -8.99 10.68 -6.81
C TYR A 130 -8.57 11.68 -5.72
N GLU A 131 -9.53 12.47 -5.25
CA GLU A 131 -9.31 13.41 -4.14
C GLU A 131 -8.96 12.67 -2.85
N PRO A 132 -7.81 12.95 -2.21
CA PRO A 132 -7.43 12.29 -0.97
C PRO A 132 -8.49 12.56 0.11
N PRO A 133 -8.88 11.54 0.91
CA PRO A 133 -9.75 11.76 2.04
C PRO A 133 -9.09 12.73 3.03
N ASN A 134 -9.90 13.56 3.68
CA ASN A 134 -9.41 14.58 4.61
C ASN A 134 -8.47 13.96 5.64
N ARG A 135 -7.23 14.46 5.71
CA ARG A 135 -6.11 13.97 6.52
C ARG A 135 -6.33 13.99 8.05
N ASN A 136 -7.52 14.40 8.50
CA ASN A 136 -7.95 14.41 9.90
C ASN A 136 -8.54 13.06 10.36
N VAL A 137 -8.53 12.03 9.51
CA VAL A 137 -8.92 10.67 9.89
C VAL A 137 -7.70 9.97 10.49
N GLU A 138 -7.77 9.61 11.77
CA GLU A 138 -6.73 8.79 12.39
C GLU A 138 -6.65 7.45 11.66
N PRO A 139 -5.45 6.98 11.25
CA PRO A 139 -5.31 5.72 10.54
C PRO A 139 -5.81 4.57 11.41
N GLY A 140 -6.93 3.96 11.01
CA GLY A 140 -7.56 2.84 11.70
C GLY A 140 -9.02 3.03 12.13
N VAL A 141 -9.67 4.15 11.79
CA VAL A 141 -11.10 4.34 12.08
C VAL A 141 -11.85 4.79 10.82
N ASP A 142 -12.59 3.87 10.21
CA ASP A 142 -13.72 4.25 9.36
C ASP A 142 -14.79 4.89 10.25
N VAL A 143 -14.85 6.22 10.24
CA VAL A 143 -15.83 6.99 11.03
C VAL A 143 -17.23 7.03 10.41
N ASP A 144 -17.40 6.48 9.20
CA ASP A 144 -18.66 6.59 8.46
C ASP A 144 -19.47 5.27 8.32
N GLU A 145 -19.01 4.15 8.88
CA GLU A 145 -19.75 2.87 8.90
C GLU A 145 -19.89 2.23 10.29
N ILE A 146 -19.96 3.01 11.37
CA ILE A 146 -20.50 2.49 12.64
C ILE A 146 -22.03 2.45 12.55
N ASP A 147 -22.56 1.53 11.74
CA ASP A 147 -23.92 1.06 11.85
C ASP A 147 -24.04 0.22 13.13
N ASN A 148 -24.28 0.91 14.24
CA ASN A 148 -25.11 0.55 15.39
C ASN A 148 -25.19 -0.91 15.94
N GLN A 149 -24.23 -1.80 15.68
CA GLN A 149 -24.32 -3.20 16.17
C GLN A 149 -23.08 -3.80 16.84
N GLN A 150 -22.01 -3.04 17.13
CA GLN A 150 -20.92 -3.55 17.97
C GLN A 150 -20.56 -2.61 19.12
N GLN A 151 -21.57 -2.29 19.92
CA GLN A 151 -21.38 -1.75 21.27
C GLN A 151 -21.29 -2.89 22.27
N THR A 152 -20.20 -3.68 22.26
CA THR A 152 -19.76 -4.48 23.42
C THR A 152 -18.32 -4.90 23.20
N LEU A 153 -17.38 -4.34 23.95
CA LEU A 153 -16.13 -4.96 24.46
C LEU A 153 -15.11 -3.88 24.90
N VAL A 154 -15.55 -2.88 25.69
CA VAL A 154 -14.63 -1.96 26.39
C VAL A 154 -14.89 -1.83 27.90
N ASP A 155 -15.93 -2.49 28.44
CA ASP A 155 -16.18 -2.49 29.90
C ASP A 155 -15.75 -3.81 30.57
N ALA A 156 -14.48 -4.18 30.44
CA ALA A 156 -13.93 -5.32 31.17
C ALA A 156 -12.45 -5.14 31.56
N THR A 157 -12.06 -3.94 31.99
CA THR A 157 -10.91 -3.73 32.88
C THR A 157 -11.15 -2.50 33.74
N ASP A 158 -12.01 -2.64 34.74
CA ASP A 158 -11.97 -1.87 35.98
C ASP A 158 -12.85 -2.61 37.01
N GLU A 159 -12.24 -3.61 37.67
CA GLU A 159 -12.38 -3.97 39.09
C GLU A 159 -11.43 -5.13 39.45
#